data_AF-A0A397FME5-F1
#
_entry.id   AF-A0A397FME5-F1
#
_cell.length_a   1.000
_cell.length_b   1.000
_cell.length_c   1.000
_cell.angle_alpha   90.00
_cell.angle_beta   90.00
_cell.angle_gamma   90.00
#
_symmetry.space_group_name_H-M   'P 1'
#
loop_
_entity.id
_entity.type
_entity.pdbx_description
1 polymer ?
#
loop_
_entity_poly.entity_id
_entity_poly.type
_entity_poly.pdbx_seq_one_letter_code
_entity_poly.pdbx_strand_id
1 'polypeptide(L)'
;MQKALVAMAKDGHCKEFLRVFAAECLSEKDEDHSLEWKEGLDAMSTAQWQHLCEYMRLPLVDLHITACLTCLCWSLRDSLPTSVVFALSDVIVHLHGHLLQATPDAQDAIAQCCEAFWISHASGAEAVIPQLIPYLVVQALDGETVSAVKRLRDVQDALSLLDFEDTSSRLLKDLLLRCFVSPAFLKSNDGVAILSDLFHLDASFMDDIHETIRNQVPTQKKSVVKRYGLVYFK
;
A
#
# COMPACT_ATOMS: atom_id res chain seq x y z
N MET A 1 6.29 8.88 25.26
CA MET A 1 5.18 7.91 25.48
C MET A 1 4.34 8.12 26.76
N GLN A 2 4.89 8.17 27.99
CA GLN A 2 4.08 8.17 29.22
C GLN A 2 3.07 9.33 29.34
N LYS A 3 3.38 10.51 28.79
CA LYS A 3 2.43 11.64 28.69
C LYS A 3 1.25 11.35 27.75
N ALA A 4 1.49 10.63 26.65
CA ALA A 4 0.45 10.26 25.68
C ALA A 4 -0.52 9.23 26.26
N LEU A 5 -0.01 8.20 26.95
CA LEU A 5 -0.85 7.22 27.65
C LEU A 5 -1.67 7.88 28.77
N VAL A 6 -1.08 8.83 29.51
CA VAL A 6 -1.81 9.61 30.52
C VAL A 6 -2.91 10.47 29.89
N ALA A 7 -2.67 11.07 28.72
CA ALA A 7 -3.69 11.83 27.99
C ALA A 7 -4.84 10.94 27.48
N MET A 8 -4.52 9.73 26.99
CA MET A 8 -5.52 8.73 26.61
C MET A 8 -6.29 8.17 27.80
N ALA A 9 -5.65 8.04 28.96
CA ALA A 9 -6.26 7.52 30.17
C ALA A 9 -7.15 8.54 30.89
N LYS A 10 -6.82 9.84 30.82
CA LYS A 10 -7.55 10.84 31.58
C LYS A 10 -8.87 11.26 30.97
N ASP A 11 -9.01 11.25 29.64
CA ASP A 11 -10.18 11.88 29.00
C ASP A 11 -10.35 11.51 27.49
N GLY A 12 -9.59 10.54 26.96
CA GLY A 12 -9.69 10.18 25.53
C GLY A 12 -9.23 11.30 24.57
N HIS A 13 -8.24 12.11 24.95
CA HIS A 13 -7.73 13.18 24.07
C HIS A 13 -6.88 12.60 22.93
N CYS A 14 -7.52 11.95 21.96
CA CYS A 14 -6.87 11.39 20.77
C CYS A 14 -6.08 12.45 19.99
N LYS A 15 -6.53 13.72 20.01
CA LYS A 15 -5.79 14.84 19.44
C LYS A 15 -4.41 15.02 20.06
N GLU A 16 -4.33 15.02 21.38
CA GLU A 16 -3.05 15.18 22.09
C GLU A 16 -2.20 13.92 21.94
N PHE A 17 -2.81 12.75 21.94
CA PHE A 17 -2.13 11.49 21.67
C PHE A 17 -1.42 11.48 20.31
N LEU A 18 -2.12 11.85 19.23
CA LEU A 18 -1.54 11.97 17.89
C LEU A 18 -0.46 13.05 17.82
N ARG A 19 -0.65 14.18 18.52
CA ARG A 19 0.35 15.24 18.58
C ARG A 19 1.66 14.76 19.22
N VAL A 20 1.56 14.00 20.31
CA VAL A 20 2.74 13.42 20.98
C VAL A 20 3.36 12.32 20.12
N PHE A 21 2.55 11.46 19.49
CA PHE A 21 3.04 10.46 18.53
C PHE A 21 3.84 11.09 17.40
N ALA A 22 3.31 12.13 16.75
CA ALA A 22 4.00 12.81 15.68
C ALA A 22 5.31 13.46 16.15
N ALA A 23 5.30 14.08 17.34
CA ALA A 23 6.48 14.72 17.90
C ALA A 23 7.60 13.75 18.31
N GLU A 24 7.25 12.51 18.68
CA GLU A 24 8.21 11.48 19.10
C GLU A 24 8.63 10.61 17.90
N CYS A 25 7.69 10.07 17.13
CA CYS A 25 7.96 9.07 16.10
C CYS A 25 8.19 9.62 14.68
N LEU A 26 7.74 10.85 14.39
CA LEU A 26 7.83 11.44 13.04
C LEU A 26 8.78 12.66 12.99
N SER A 27 9.41 13.01 14.13
CA SER A 27 10.41 14.07 14.15
C SER A 27 11.74 13.57 13.58
N GLU A 28 12.55 14.46 12.99
CA GLU A 28 13.88 14.15 12.42
C GLU A 28 14.93 13.71 13.47
N LYS A 29 14.53 13.48 14.71
CA LYS A 29 15.43 12.95 15.74
C LYS A 29 15.58 11.45 15.49
N ASP A 30 16.82 10.98 15.36
CA ASP A 30 17.22 9.60 15.09
C ASP A 30 16.88 8.59 16.23
N GLU A 31 15.90 8.90 17.08
CA GLU A 31 15.44 8.05 18.18
C GLU A 31 14.24 7.22 17.73
N ASP A 32 14.44 5.91 17.55
CA ASP A 32 13.36 4.97 17.25
C ASP A 32 12.54 4.67 18.51
N HIS A 33 11.42 5.39 18.66
CA HIS A 33 10.48 5.18 19.76
C HIS A 33 9.42 4.10 19.46
N SER A 34 9.49 3.39 18.32
CA SER A 34 8.43 2.48 17.88
C SER A 34 8.11 1.36 18.88
N LEU A 35 9.12 0.83 19.58
CA LEU A 35 8.94 -0.22 20.59
C LEU A 35 8.15 0.29 21.81
N GLU A 36 8.53 1.45 22.34
CA GLU A 36 7.83 2.05 23.49
C GLU A 36 6.36 2.33 23.15
N TRP A 37 6.09 2.79 21.93
CA TRP A 37 4.73 3.02 21.46
C TRP A 37 3.95 1.72 21.31
N LYS A 38 4.58 0.65 20.82
CA LYS A 38 3.94 -0.67 20.74
C LYS A 38 3.50 -1.19 22.11
N GLU A 39 4.39 -1.13 23.11
CA GLU A 39 4.07 -1.53 24.48
C GLU A 39 2.95 -0.68 25.09
N GLY A 40 2.96 0.62 24.82
CA GLY A 40 1.91 1.53 25.28
C GLY A 40 0.54 1.26 24.65
N LEU A 41 0.53 0.96 23.34
CA LEU A 41 -0.67 0.61 22.59
C LEU A 41 -1.26 -0.73 23.08
N ASP A 42 -0.41 -1.72 23.34
CA ASP A 42 -0.84 -3.04 23.85
C ASP A 42 -1.47 -2.96 25.26
N ALA A 43 -1.08 -1.95 26.05
CA ALA A 43 -1.67 -1.68 27.36
C ALA A 43 -3.02 -0.94 27.33
N MET A 44 -3.49 -0.48 26.15
CA MET A 44 -4.76 0.24 26.04
C MET A 44 -5.97 -0.68 26.17
N SER A 45 -7.01 -0.20 26.86
CA SER A 45 -8.30 -0.90 26.91
C SER A 45 -9.02 -0.85 25.56
N THR A 46 -9.92 -1.82 25.32
CA THR A 46 -10.75 -1.88 24.10
C THR A 46 -11.53 -0.59 23.84
N ALA A 47 -12.04 0.07 24.88
CA ALA A 47 -12.77 1.34 24.75
C ALA A 47 -11.86 2.48 24.26
N GLN A 48 -10.62 2.55 24.75
CA GLN A 48 -9.65 3.55 24.29
C GLN A 48 -9.24 3.31 22.84
N TRP A 49 -9.09 2.05 22.45
CA TRP A 49 -8.84 1.64 21.07
C TRP A 49 -9.96 2.06 20.12
N GLN A 50 -11.21 1.77 20.49
CA GLN A 50 -12.38 2.14 19.69
C GLN A 50 -12.48 3.65 19.52
N HIS A 51 -12.30 4.40 20.61
CA HIS A 51 -12.32 5.86 20.55
C HIS A 51 -11.21 6.43 19.67
N LEU A 52 -10.01 5.85 19.72
CA LEU A 52 -8.90 6.23 18.85
C LEU A 52 -9.22 5.98 17.37
N CYS A 53 -9.78 4.81 17.03
CA CYS A 53 -10.16 4.47 15.66
C CYS A 53 -11.31 5.35 15.12
N GLU A 54 -12.25 5.74 15.97
CA GLU A 54 -13.28 6.72 15.61
C GLU A 54 -12.67 8.10 15.33
N TYR A 55 -11.77 8.56 16.20
CA TYR A 55 -11.11 9.85 16.03
C TYR A 55 -10.26 9.90 14.76
N MET A 56 -9.51 8.84 14.46
CA MET A 56 -8.66 8.74 13.26
C MET A 56 -9.42 8.82 11.93
N ARG A 57 -10.74 8.59 11.94
CA ARG A 57 -11.60 8.70 10.74
C ARG A 57 -12.26 10.08 10.59
N LEU A 58 -11.94 11.04 11.46
CA LEU A 58 -12.50 12.38 11.39
C LEU A 58 -11.81 13.21 10.28
N PRO A 59 -12.56 14.04 9.51
CA PRO A 59 -12.02 14.72 8.32
C PRO A 59 -10.89 15.73 8.55
N LEU A 60 -10.72 16.21 9.79
CA LEU A 60 -9.75 17.25 10.15
C LEU A 60 -8.44 16.68 10.72
N VAL A 61 -8.29 15.36 10.76
CA VAL A 61 -7.08 14.72 11.27
C VAL A 61 -6.05 14.64 10.15
N ASP A 62 -4.79 14.86 10.52
CA ASP A 62 -3.67 14.74 9.61
C ASP A 62 -3.53 13.30 9.10
N LEU A 63 -3.63 13.12 7.78
CA LEU A 63 -3.62 11.81 7.12
C LEU A 63 -2.27 11.10 7.25
N HIS A 64 -1.16 11.84 7.22
CA HIS A 64 0.17 11.23 7.33
C HIS A 64 0.37 10.66 8.73
N ILE A 65 0.09 11.46 9.77
CA ILE A 65 0.20 11.02 11.16
C ILE A 65 -0.72 9.82 11.41
N THR A 66 -1.95 9.88 10.88
CA THR A 66 -2.93 8.80 11.02
C THR A 66 -2.46 7.52 10.34
N ALA A 67 -1.92 7.60 9.13
CA ALA A 67 -1.40 6.44 8.42
C ALA A 67 -0.20 5.82 9.16
N CYS A 68 0.79 6.61 9.58
CA CYS A 68 1.94 6.10 10.31
C CYS A 68 1.54 5.40 11.62
N LEU A 69 0.63 6.00 12.39
CA LEU A 69 0.11 5.35 13.60
C LEU A 69 -0.67 4.07 13.26
N THR A 70 -1.52 4.11 12.23
CA THR A 70 -2.32 2.95 11.81
C THR A 70 -1.44 1.78 11.41
N CYS A 71 -0.35 2.02 10.68
CA CYS A 71 0.62 0.99 10.32
C CYS A 71 1.30 0.39 11.57
N LEU A 72 1.65 1.23 12.57
CA LEU A 72 2.17 0.74 13.85
C LEU A 72 1.14 -0.14 14.59
N CYS A 73 -0.11 0.33 14.69
CA CYS A 73 -1.21 -0.40 15.32
C CYS A 73 -1.50 -1.73 14.60
N TRP A 74 -1.48 -1.74 13.27
CA TRP A 74 -1.71 -2.95 12.47
C TRP A 74 -0.63 -4.01 12.67
N SER A 75 0.60 -3.59 12.99
CA SER A 75 1.68 -4.53 13.36
C SER A 75 1.39 -5.30 14.67
N LEU A 76 0.48 -4.79 15.51
CA LEU A 76 0.03 -5.42 16.75
C LEU A 76 -1.26 -6.22 16.59
N ARG A 77 -1.87 -6.28 15.39
CA ARG A 77 -3.21 -6.86 15.18
C ARG A 77 -3.39 -8.26 15.78
N ASP A 78 -2.33 -9.06 15.82
CA ASP A 78 -2.36 -10.44 16.32
C ASP A 78 -2.50 -10.52 17.86
N SER A 79 -2.17 -9.45 18.60
CA SER A 79 -2.41 -9.33 20.06
C SER A 79 -3.72 -8.61 20.42
N LEU A 80 -4.37 -7.96 19.45
CA LEU A 80 -5.53 -7.11 19.70
C LEU A 80 -6.86 -7.88 19.69
N PRO A 81 -7.86 -7.44 20.47
CA PRO A 81 -9.21 -7.98 20.38
C PRO A 81 -9.79 -7.83 18.96
N THR A 82 -10.58 -8.81 18.51
CA THR A 82 -11.15 -8.81 17.14
C THR A 82 -11.95 -7.54 16.82
N SER A 83 -12.68 -6.99 17.79
CA SER A 83 -13.42 -5.72 17.61
C SER A 83 -12.50 -4.52 17.34
N VAL A 84 -11.30 -4.52 17.89
CA VAL A 84 -10.28 -3.49 17.62
C VAL A 84 -9.68 -3.69 16.23
N VAL A 85 -9.39 -4.94 15.85
CA VAL A 85 -8.88 -5.26 14.50
C VAL A 85 -9.87 -4.78 13.42
N PHE A 86 -11.18 -5.03 13.60
CA PHE A 86 -12.20 -4.49 12.68
C PHE A 86 -12.22 -2.96 12.63
N ALA A 87 -12.12 -2.30 13.79
CA ALA A 87 -12.07 -0.83 13.83
C ALA A 87 -10.80 -0.28 13.15
N LEU A 88 -9.67 -0.97 13.25
CA LEU A 88 -8.44 -0.63 12.52
C LEU A 88 -8.59 -0.86 11.01
N SER A 89 -9.25 -1.95 10.59
CA SER A 89 -9.57 -2.18 9.17
C SER A 89 -10.43 -1.04 8.61
N ASP A 90 -11.43 -0.56 9.36
CA ASP A 90 -12.25 0.59 8.96
C ASP A 90 -11.41 1.87 8.80
N VAL A 91 -10.39 2.07 9.64
CA VAL A 91 -9.45 3.19 9.52
C VAL A 91 -8.61 3.06 8.25
N ILE A 92 -8.10 1.87 7.94
CA ILE A 92 -7.31 1.62 6.73
C ILE A 92 -8.14 1.87 5.47
N VAL A 93 -9.40 1.40 5.44
CA VAL A 93 -10.32 1.65 4.33
C VAL A 93 -10.66 3.14 4.21
N HIS A 94 -10.81 3.85 5.33
CA HIS A 94 -10.99 5.30 5.32
C HIS A 94 -9.77 6.02 4.73
N LEU A 95 -8.56 5.69 5.18
CA LEU A 95 -7.31 6.24 4.66
C LEU A 95 -7.14 5.97 3.17
N HIS A 96 -7.44 4.75 2.72
CA HIS A 96 -7.45 4.38 1.30
C HIS A 96 -8.31 5.31 0.45
N GLY A 97 -9.49 5.71 0.95
CA GLY A 97 -10.36 6.66 0.28
C GLY A 97 -9.71 8.00 -0.05
N HIS A 98 -8.64 8.36 0.66
CA HIS A 98 -7.86 9.59 0.48
C HIS A 98 -6.52 9.38 -0.25
N LEU A 99 -6.12 8.14 -0.57
CA LEU A 99 -4.79 7.79 -1.09
C LEU A 99 -4.37 8.68 -2.27
N LEU A 100 -5.18 8.79 -3.32
CA LEU A 100 -4.78 9.53 -4.52
C LEU A 100 -4.79 11.06 -4.35
N GLN A 101 -5.37 11.59 -3.26
CA GLN A 101 -5.51 13.03 -3.00
C GLN A 101 -4.57 13.52 -1.88
N ALA A 102 -3.93 12.61 -1.15
CA ALA A 102 -3.05 12.95 -0.04
C ALA A 102 -1.70 13.53 -0.51
N THR A 103 -0.96 14.15 0.41
CA THR A 103 0.43 14.60 0.15
C THR A 103 1.35 13.40 -0.07
N PRO A 104 2.46 13.52 -0.82
CA PRO A 104 3.34 12.38 -1.13
C PRO A 104 3.74 11.52 0.08
N ASP A 105 4.11 12.17 1.20
CA ASP A 105 4.47 11.47 2.44
C ASP A 105 3.28 10.71 3.06
N ALA A 106 2.07 11.27 2.96
CA ALA A 106 0.85 10.60 3.38
C ALA A 106 0.49 9.46 2.42
N GLN A 107 0.64 9.64 1.11
CA GLN A 107 0.33 8.60 0.11
C GLN A 107 1.14 7.34 0.37
N ASP A 108 2.45 7.48 0.60
CA ASP A 108 3.29 6.32 0.82
C ASP A 108 2.94 5.60 2.12
N ALA A 109 2.72 6.33 3.21
CA ALA A 109 2.29 5.75 4.48
C ALA A 109 0.92 5.04 4.37
N ILE A 110 -0.05 5.64 3.68
CA ILE A 110 -1.36 5.04 3.43
C ILE A 110 -1.22 3.75 2.61
N ALA A 111 -0.42 3.79 1.54
CA ALA A 111 -0.16 2.62 0.70
C ALA A 111 0.45 1.47 1.49
N GLN A 112 1.43 1.75 2.35
CA GLN A 112 2.02 0.73 3.23
C GLN A 112 0.99 0.08 4.16
N CYS A 113 0.04 0.85 4.69
CA CYS A 113 -1.02 0.29 5.53
C CYS A 113 -1.98 -0.57 4.70
N CYS A 114 -2.30 -0.17 3.47
CA CYS A 114 -3.12 -0.96 2.55
C CYS A 114 -2.42 -2.26 2.12
N GLU A 115 -1.11 -2.22 1.84
CA GLU A 115 -0.28 -3.40 1.56
C GLU A 115 -0.29 -4.36 2.75
N ALA A 116 -0.04 -3.86 3.96
CA ALA A 116 -0.04 -4.68 5.16
C ALA A 116 -1.43 -5.29 5.45
N PHE A 117 -2.51 -4.57 5.11
CA PHE A 117 -3.88 -5.09 5.21
C PHE A 117 -4.12 -6.23 4.22
N TRP A 118 -3.75 -6.04 2.96
CA TRP A 118 -3.84 -7.07 1.91
C TRP A 118 -3.02 -8.32 2.25
N ILE A 119 -1.73 -8.15 2.54
CA ILE A 119 -0.79 -9.24 2.82
C ILE A 119 -1.20 -10.05 4.05
N SER A 120 -1.88 -9.42 5.01
CA SER A 120 -2.40 -10.11 6.19
C SER A 120 -3.61 -11.02 5.90
N HIS A 121 -4.15 -11.01 4.68
CA HIS A 121 -5.35 -11.74 4.27
C HIS A 121 -6.55 -11.45 5.18
N ALA A 122 -6.63 -10.23 5.71
CA ALA A 122 -7.72 -9.82 6.57
C ALA A 122 -9.03 -9.66 5.77
N SER A 123 -10.14 -9.95 6.44
CA SER A 123 -11.48 -9.84 5.84
C SER A 123 -11.75 -8.42 5.34
N GLY A 124 -12.20 -8.28 4.09
CA GLY A 124 -12.48 -6.97 3.49
C GLY A 124 -11.27 -6.25 2.89
N ALA A 125 -10.09 -6.88 2.83
CA ALA A 125 -8.88 -6.28 2.26
C ALA A 125 -9.00 -5.96 0.76
N GLU A 126 -9.92 -6.59 0.04
CA GLU A 126 -10.25 -6.25 -1.34
C GLU A 126 -10.66 -4.78 -1.52
N ALA A 127 -11.21 -4.14 -0.47
CA ALA A 127 -11.67 -2.76 -0.52
C ALA A 127 -10.55 -1.74 -0.81
N VAL A 128 -9.30 -2.05 -0.48
CA VAL A 128 -8.17 -1.13 -0.68
C VAL A 128 -7.49 -1.28 -2.05
N ILE A 129 -7.84 -2.31 -2.81
CA ILE A 129 -7.17 -2.64 -4.08
C ILE A 129 -7.38 -1.60 -5.19
N PRO A 130 -8.58 -1.01 -5.39
CA PRO A 130 -8.85 -0.17 -6.56
C PRO A 130 -7.96 1.07 -6.70
N GLN A 131 -7.46 1.63 -5.59
CA GLN A 131 -6.53 2.77 -5.61
C GLN A 131 -5.09 2.36 -5.31
N LEU A 132 -4.89 1.30 -4.51
CA LEU A 132 -3.55 0.82 -4.16
C LEU A 132 -2.76 0.37 -5.39
N ILE A 133 -3.38 -0.46 -6.24
CA ILE A 133 -2.69 -1.03 -7.40
C ILE A 133 -2.25 0.06 -8.39
N PRO A 134 -3.12 0.98 -8.86
CA PRO A 134 -2.68 2.07 -9.72
C PRO A 134 -1.56 2.91 -9.08
N TYR A 135 -1.64 3.21 -7.78
CA TYR A 135 -0.60 3.95 -7.06
C TYR A 135 0.75 3.22 -7.11
N LEU A 136 0.80 1.94 -6.75
CA LEU A 136 2.05 1.16 -6.75
C LEU A 136 2.62 0.98 -8.15
N VAL A 137 1.78 0.83 -9.17
CA VAL A 137 2.22 0.77 -10.57
C VAL A 137 2.89 2.09 -10.98
N VAL A 138 2.28 3.23 -10.65
CA VAL A 138 2.87 4.55 -10.92
C VAL A 138 4.21 4.72 -10.19
N GLN A 139 4.28 4.36 -8.90
CA GLN A 139 5.53 4.40 -8.13
C GLN A 139 6.64 3.53 -8.75
N ALA A 140 6.29 2.31 -9.20
CA ALA A 140 7.23 1.41 -9.85
C ALA A 140 7.70 1.91 -11.23
N LEU A 141 6.84 2.64 -11.95
CA LEU A 141 7.17 3.26 -13.24
C LEU A 141 8.03 4.52 -13.08
N ASP A 142 7.70 5.39 -12.12
CA ASP A 142 8.33 6.70 -11.97
C ASP A 142 9.63 6.65 -11.17
N GLY A 143 9.70 5.79 -10.13
CA GLY A 143 10.87 5.70 -9.25
C GLY A 143 12.02 4.87 -9.83
N GLU A 144 11.73 3.99 -10.80
CA GLU A 144 12.63 2.93 -11.28
C GLU A 144 13.36 2.15 -10.16
N THR A 145 12.81 2.09 -8.95
CA THR A 145 13.46 1.44 -7.81
C THR A 145 13.04 -0.02 -7.71
N VAL A 146 14.01 -0.87 -7.36
CA VAL A 146 13.76 -2.30 -7.09
C VAL A 146 12.77 -2.49 -5.94
N SER A 147 12.77 -1.58 -4.96
CA SER A 147 11.83 -1.61 -3.84
C SER A 147 10.37 -1.39 -4.27
N ALA A 148 10.10 -0.45 -5.19
CA ALA A 148 8.74 -0.22 -5.68
C ALA A 148 8.21 -1.41 -6.50
N VAL A 149 9.05 -2.00 -7.35
CA VAL A 149 8.67 -3.22 -8.10
C VAL A 149 8.39 -4.39 -7.14
N LYS A 150 9.20 -4.52 -6.08
CA LYS A 150 8.98 -5.56 -5.06
C LYS A 150 7.66 -5.35 -4.31
N ARG A 151 7.35 -4.13 -3.88
CA ARG A 151 6.06 -3.82 -3.23
C ARG A 151 4.87 -4.21 -4.10
N LEU A 152 4.92 -3.87 -5.39
CA LEU A 152 3.90 -4.31 -6.34
C LEU A 152 3.85 -5.84 -6.48
N ARG A 153 5.01 -6.52 -6.47
CA ARG A 153 5.07 -7.99 -6.50
C ARG A 153 4.39 -8.62 -5.29
N ASP A 154 4.52 -8.02 -4.11
CA ASP A 154 3.99 -8.57 -2.86
C ASP A 154 2.45 -8.50 -2.79
N VAL A 155 1.80 -7.68 -3.63
CA VAL A 155 0.34 -7.53 -3.70
C VAL A 155 -0.25 -7.85 -5.07
N GLN A 156 0.54 -8.40 -5.99
CA GLN A 156 0.14 -8.53 -7.39
C GLN A 156 -1.06 -9.45 -7.62
N ASP A 157 -1.32 -10.39 -6.69
CA ASP A 157 -2.41 -11.34 -6.78
C ASP A 157 -3.77 -10.63 -6.72
N ALA A 158 -3.80 -9.44 -6.09
CA ALA A 158 -4.94 -8.53 -6.11
C ALA A 158 -5.34 -8.04 -7.51
N LEU A 159 -4.44 -8.09 -8.51
CA LEU A 159 -4.78 -7.74 -9.91
C LEU A 159 -5.92 -8.64 -10.43
N SER A 160 -6.01 -9.88 -9.97
CA SER A 160 -7.08 -10.81 -10.36
C SER A 160 -8.48 -10.39 -9.89
N LEU A 161 -8.57 -9.46 -8.93
CA LEU A 161 -9.83 -8.92 -8.44
C LEU A 161 -10.39 -7.80 -9.32
N LEU A 162 -9.58 -7.26 -10.23
CA LEU A 162 -9.96 -6.12 -11.06
C LEU A 162 -10.65 -6.59 -12.34
N ASP A 163 -11.78 -5.96 -12.65
CA ASP A 163 -12.51 -6.23 -13.89
C ASP A 163 -11.85 -5.48 -15.05
N PHE A 164 -11.08 -6.21 -15.84
CA PHE A 164 -10.39 -5.69 -17.01
C PHE A 164 -11.32 -5.46 -18.22
N GLU A 165 -12.52 -6.04 -18.23
CA GLU A 165 -13.49 -5.80 -19.29
C GLU A 165 -14.22 -4.46 -19.10
N ASP A 166 -14.26 -3.95 -17.86
CA ASP A 166 -14.89 -2.66 -17.56
C ASP A 166 -14.08 -1.48 -18.07
N THR A 167 -14.77 -0.50 -18.66
CA THR A 167 -14.14 0.71 -19.23
C THR A 167 -13.35 1.56 -18.22
N SER A 168 -13.69 1.49 -16.94
CA SER A 168 -12.95 2.18 -15.87
C SER A 168 -11.55 1.62 -15.66
N SER A 169 -11.30 0.37 -16.05
CA SER A 169 -9.98 -0.27 -15.97
C SER A 169 -8.99 0.23 -17.02
N ARG A 170 -9.45 0.98 -18.03
CA ARG A 170 -8.62 1.42 -19.17
C ARG A 170 -7.35 2.15 -18.75
N LEU A 171 -7.45 3.06 -17.79
CA LEU A 171 -6.29 3.79 -17.28
C LEU A 171 -5.26 2.83 -16.65
N LEU A 172 -5.74 1.82 -15.91
CA LEU A 172 -4.86 0.82 -15.33
C LEU A 172 -4.26 -0.09 -16.41
N LYS A 173 -5.03 -0.53 -17.41
CA LYS A 173 -4.51 -1.26 -18.58
C LYS A 173 -3.36 -0.49 -19.24
N ASP A 174 -3.56 0.80 -19.50
CA ASP A 174 -2.53 1.67 -20.09
C ASP A 174 -1.27 1.77 -19.21
N LEU A 175 -1.43 1.88 -17.89
CA LEU A 175 -0.31 1.89 -16.94
C LEU A 175 0.45 0.55 -16.94
N LEU A 176 -0.27 -0.58 -16.94
CA LEU A 176 0.33 -1.91 -16.95
C LEU A 176 1.06 -2.20 -18.29
N LEU A 177 0.54 -1.73 -19.42
CA LEU A 177 1.25 -1.83 -20.71
C LEU A 177 2.57 -1.05 -20.69
N ARG A 178 2.62 0.10 -20.02
CA ARG A 178 3.87 0.86 -19.83
C ARG A 178 4.93 0.07 -19.05
N CYS A 179 4.54 -0.85 -18.18
CA CYS A 179 5.48 -1.71 -17.47
C CYS A 179 6.28 -2.61 -18.44
N PHE A 180 5.70 -3.03 -19.57
CA PHE A 180 6.38 -3.84 -20.59
C PHE A 180 7.48 -3.09 -21.36
N VAL A 181 7.52 -1.78 -21.26
CA VAL A 181 8.58 -0.97 -21.90
C VAL A 181 9.50 -0.31 -20.87
N SER A 182 9.21 -0.51 -19.58
CA SER A 182 9.98 0.08 -18.48
C SER A 182 11.25 -0.72 -18.16
N PRO A 183 12.43 -0.08 -18.11
CA PRO A 183 13.65 -0.72 -17.64
C PRO A 183 13.55 -1.26 -16.22
N ALA A 184 12.75 -0.63 -15.34
CA ALA A 184 12.61 -1.04 -13.94
C ALA A 184 12.09 -2.49 -13.81
N PHE A 185 11.11 -2.83 -14.65
CA PHE A 185 10.53 -4.17 -14.70
C PHE A 185 11.42 -5.15 -15.45
N LEU A 186 11.92 -4.77 -16.63
CA LEU A 186 12.70 -5.66 -17.47
C LEU A 186 14.10 -5.97 -16.91
N LYS A 187 14.65 -5.15 -16.00
CA LYS A 187 15.96 -5.40 -15.37
C LYS A 187 15.88 -6.31 -14.14
N SER A 188 14.73 -6.45 -13.49
CA SER A 188 14.59 -7.27 -12.27
C SER A 188 13.86 -8.60 -12.55
N ASN A 189 14.15 -9.63 -11.75
CA ASN A 189 13.44 -10.92 -11.89
C ASN A 189 12.00 -10.84 -11.38
N ASP A 190 11.76 -10.04 -10.34
CA ASP A 190 10.42 -9.75 -9.83
C ASP A 190 9.59 -9.02 -10.89
N GLY A 191 10.17 -8.01 -11.56
CA GLY A 191 9.52 -7.31 -12.66
C GLY A 191 9.17 -8.23 -13.82
N VAL A 192 10.11 -9.09 -14.26
CA VAL A 192 9.82 -10.11 -15.29
C VAL A 192 8.72 -11.08 -14.84
N ALA A 193 8.68 -11.45 -13.56
CA ALA A 193 7.64 -12.32 -13.02
C ALA A 193 6.27 -11.63 -13.05
N ILE A 194 6.18 -10.36 -12.61
CA ILE A 194 4.94 -9.56 -12.70
C ILE A 194 4.47 -9.51 -14.15
N LEU A 195 5.35 -9.13 -15.08
CA LEU A 195 5.00 -9.00 -16.51
C LEU A 195 4.49 -10.32 -17.11
N SER A 196 5.05 -11.46 -16.69
CA SER A 196 4.58 -12.78 -17.12
C SER A 196 3.18 -13.10 -16.57
N ASP A 197 2.92 -12.74 -15.32
CA ASP A 197 1.64 -13.02 -14.67
C ASP A 197 0.50 -12.19 -15.30
N LEU A 198 0.79 -11.00 -15.83
CA LEU A 198 -0.18 -10.14 -16.51
C LEU A 198 -0.86 -10.78 -17.73
N PHE A 199 -0.23 -11.77 -18.38
CA PHE A 199 -0.85 -12.51 -19.49
C PHE A 199 -2.09 -13.29 -19.05
N HIS A 200 -2.23 -13.60 -17.77
CA HIS A 200 -3.28 -14.47 -17.25
C HIS A 200 -4.50 -13.69 -16.73
N LEU A 201 -4.48 -12.36 -16.77
CA LEU A 201 -5.55 -11.54 -16.20
C LEU A 201 -6.78 -11.48 -17.12
N ASP A 202 -6.56 -11.26 -18.41
CA ASP A 202 -7.64 -11.06 -19.38
C ASP A 202 -7.14 -11.31 -20.82
N ALA A 203 -8.00 -11.89 -21.66
CA ALA A 203 -7.68 -12.22 -23.04
C ALA A 203 -7.57 -10.96 -23.92
N SER A 204 -8.44 -9.96 -23.71
CA SER A 204 -8.36 -8.68 -24.41
C SER A 204 -7.02 -8.00 -24.11
N PHE A 205 -6.62 -8.01 -22.84
CA PHE A 205 -5.38 -7.41 -22.39
C PHE A 205 -4.13 -8.15 -22.92
N MET A 206 -4.20 -9.46 -23.09
CA MET A 206 -3.12 -10.27 -23.66
C MET A 206 -2.71 -9.82 -25.06
N ASP A 207 -3.68 -9.50 -25.93
CA ASP A 207 -3.41 -9.03 -27.29
C ASP A 207 -2.67 -7.69 -27.29
N ASP A 208 -3.08 -6.76 -26.42
CA ASP A 208 -2.41 -5.46 -26.24
C ASP A 208 -0.97 -5.62 -25.74
N ILE A 209 -0.72 -6.60 -24.85
CA ILE A 209 0.63 -6.94 -24.39
C ILE A 209 1.49 -7.45 -25.55
N HIS A 210 0.95 -8.37 -26.36
CA HIS A 210 1.67 -8.91 -27.52
C HIS A 210 2.06 -7.82 -28.52
N GLU A 211 1.13 -6.92 -28.82
CA GLU A 211 1.38 -5.78 -29.70
C GLU A 211 2.44 -4.85 -29.11
N THR A 212 2.31 -4.51 -27.82
CA THR A 212 3.25 -3.64 -27.12
C THR A 212 4.68 -4.17 -27.20
N ILE A 213 4.90 -5.45 -26.87
CA ILE A 213 6.23 -6.05 -26.94
C ILE A 213 6.72 -6.14 -28.39
N ARG A 214 5.88 -6.57 -29.33
CA ARG A 214 6.24 -6.71 -30.75
C ARG A 214 6.76 -5.39 -31.32
N ASN A 215 6.13 -4.27 -30.95
CA ASN A 215 6.53 -2.93 -31.39
C ASN A 215 7.89 -2.49 -30.84
N GLN A 216 8.33 -3.04 -29.69
CA GLN A 216 9.64 -2.75 -29.10
C GLN A 216 10.77 -3.61 -29.68
N VAL A 217 10.52 -4.88 -29.99
CA VAL A 217 11.58 -5.85 -30.37
C VAL A 217 12.56 -5.33 -31.45
N PRO A 218 12.13 -4.67 -32.55
CA PRO A 218 13.05 -4.23 -33.60
C PRO A 218 14.08 -3.18 -33.18
N THR A 219 13.76 -2.35 -32.18
CA THR A 219 14.57 -1.19 -31.78
C THR A 219 15.34 -1.41 -30.47
N GLN A 220 15.04 -2.49 -29.75
CA GLN A 220 15.62 -2.77 -28.44
C GLN A 220 16.96 -3.50 -28.50
N LYS A 221 17.77 -3.35 -27.43
CA LYS A 221 19.04 -4.06 -27.27
C LYS A 221 18.80 -5.56 -27.12
N LYS A 222 19.74 -6.39 -27.61
CA LYS A 222 19.67 -7.86 -27.46
C LYS A 222 19.42 -8.33 -26.03
N SER A 223 19.96 -7.63 -25.02
CA SER A 223 19.73 -7.95 -23.60
C SER A 223 18.26 -7.77 -23.19
N VAL A 224 17.58 -6.74 -23.70
CA VAL A 224 16.16 -6.48 -23.45
C VAL A 224 15.30 -7.50 -24.20
N VAL A 225 15.62 -7.82 -25.46
CA VAL A 225 14.91 -8.85 -26.23
C VAL A 225 14.97 -10.22 -25.54
N LYS A 226 16.12 -10.58 -24.93
CA LYS A 226 16.22 -11.79 -24.10
C LYS A 226 15.29 -11.76 -22.90
N ARG A 227 15.11 -10.59 -22.26
CA ARG A 227 14.20 -10.43 -21.12
C ARG A 227 12.74 -10.58 -21.56
N TYR A 228 12.36 -10.07 -22.73
CA TYR A 228 11.05 -10.38 -23.31
C TYR A 228 10.85 -11.88 -23.51
N GLY A 229 11.87 -12.61 -23.99
CA GLY A 229 11.80 -14.07 -24.03
C GLY A 229 11.40 -14.67 -22.67
N LEU A 230 12.04 -14.25 -21.57
CA LEU A 230 11.70 -14.74 -20.23
C LEU A 230 10.28 -14.39 -19.77
N VAL A 231 9.73 -13.26 -20.24
CA VAL A 231 8.35 -12.86 -19.96
C VAL A 231 7.34 -13.80 -20.65
N TYR A 232 7.66 -14.29 -21.85
CA TYR A 232 6.79 -15.20 -22.61
C TYR A 232 6.87 -16.67 -22.19
N PHE A 233 8.01 -17.12 -21.65
CA PHE A 233 8.30 -18.53 -21.42
C PHE A 233 8.05 -19.01 -19.98
N LYS A 234 7.46 -18.17 -19.12
CA LYS A 234 7.21 -18.50 -17.71
C LYS A 234 5.85 -19.14 -17.49
#